data_AF-A0A1B8QLY5-F1
#
_entry.id   AF-A0A1B8QLY5-F1
#
_cell.length_a   1.000
_cell.length_b   1.000
_cell.length_c   1.000
_cell.angle_alpha   90.00
_cell.angle_beta   90.00
_cell.angle_gamma   90.00
#
_symmetry.space_group_name_H-M   'P 1'
#
loop_
_entity.id
_entity.type
_entity.pdbx_description
1 polymer ?
#
loop_
_entity_poly.entity_id
_entity_poly.type
_entity_poly.pdbx_seq_one_letter_code
_entity_poly.pdbx_strand_id
1 'polypeptide(L)'
;MKSNLKGFTLIELMMVIAIIGILVAIALPSYMNYVGRTQVIEGFRITDGLRMDVASWVWSTQAFPDATAVADTGLIGQPASTLQGKYIDAGGVTVQANTGVITVTFSRGNVANKNLTLTPYINTHNNRQLIEWQCGGTVGADKLPSSCQ
;
A
#
# COMPACT_ATOMS: atom_id res chain seq x y z
N MET A 1 -28.72 -53.14 -23.76
CA MET A 1 -28.57 -51.83 -24.41
C MET A 1 -27.13 -51.37 -24.25
N LYS A 2 -26.33 -51.30 -25.33
CA LYS A 2 -24.96 -50.77 -25.26
C LYS A 2 -25.04 -49.24 -25.27
N SER A 3 -24.68 -48.59 -24.18
CA SER A 3 -24.48 -47.16 -24.14
C SER A 3 -23.23 -46.82 -24.96
N ASN A 4 -23.40 -46.16 -26.11
CA ASN A 4 -22.29 -45.53 -26.80
C ASN A 4 -21.80 -44.36 -25.94
N LEU A 5 -20.78 -44.59 -25.12
CA LEU A 5 -20.04 -43.50 -24.51
C LEU A 5 -19.29 -42.77 -25.63
N LYS A 6 -19.87 -41.67 -26.13
CA LYS A 6 -19.16 -40.71 -26.97
C LYS A 6 -18.07 -40.08 -26.10
N GLY A 7 -16.81 -40.41 -26.39
CA GLY A 7 -15.66 -39.75 -25.77
C GLY A 7 -15.51 -38.32 -26.29
N PHE A 8 -14.88 -37.46 -25.48
CA PHE A 8 -14.46 -36.12 -25.88
C PHE A 8 -13.46 -36.21 -27.05
N THR A 9 -13.61 -35.33 -28.05
CA THR A 9 -12.65 -35.25 -29.15
C THR A 9 -11.44 -34.40 -28.77
N LEU A 10 -10.27 -34.72 -29.33
CA LEU A 10 -9.05 -33.94 -29.11
C LEU A 10 -9.20 -32.49 -29.60
N ILE A 11 -9.99 -32.28 -30.66
CA ILE A 11 -10.27 -30.94 -31.20
C ILE A 11 -11.15 -30.10 -30.26
N GLU A 12 -12.14 -30.71 -29.59
CA GLU A 12 -12.94 -30.02 -28.56
C GLU A 12 -12.06 -29.57 -27.40
N LEU A 13 -11.16 -30.43 -26.94
CA LEU A 13 -10.23 -30.09 -25.87
C LEU A 13 -9.29 -28.94 -26.29
N MET A 14 -8.76 -28.98 -27.51
CA MET A 14 -7.88 -27.92 -28.03
C MET A 14 -8.57 -26.57 -28.15
N MET A 15 -9.82 -26.54 -28.63
CA MET A 15 -10.60 -25.29 -28.72
C MET A 15 -10.87 -24.69 -27.34
N VAL A 16 -11.20 -25.53 -26.35
CA VAL A 16 -11.42 -25.07 -24.96
C VAL A 16 -10.14 -24.48 -24.38
N ILE A 17 -8.99 -25.12 -24.57
CA ILE A 17 -7.70 -24.60 -24.09
C ILE A 17 -7.37 -23.27 -24.76
N ALA A 18 -7.65 -23.12 -26.06
CA ALA A 18 -7.41 -21.87 -26.78
C ALA A 18 -8.24 -20.71 -26.21
N ILE A 19 -9.53 -20.95 -25.93
CA ILE A 19 -10.42 -19.92 -25.34
C ILE A 19 -9.96 -19.56 -23.92
N ILE A 20 -9.63 -20.54 -23.08
CA ILE A 20 -9.13 -20.30 -21.73
C ILE A 20 -7.82 -19.50 -21.77
N GLY A 21 -6.91 -19.82 -22.70
CA GLY A 21 -5.65 -19.09 -22.87
C GLY A 21 -5.84 -17.59 -23.14
N ILE A 22 -6.79 -17.23 -24.00
CA ILE A 22 -7.11 -15.82 -24.30
C ILE A 22 -7.67 -15.12 -23.07
N LEU A 23 -8.61 -15.76 -22.36
CA LEU A 23 -9.23 -15.17 -21.16
C LEU A 23 -8.20 -14.93 -20.06
N VAL A 24 -7.31 -15.89 -19.82
CA VAL A 24 -6.26 -15.81 -18.80
C VAL A 24 -5.27 -14.68 -19.11
N ALA A 25 -4.89 -14.49 -20.38
CA ALA A 25 -3.97 -13.44 -20.79
C ALA A 25 -4.47 -12.03 -20.44
N ILE A 26 -5.79 -11.80 -20.50
CA ILE A 26 -6.40 -10.50 -20.17
C ILE A 26 -6.70 -10.40 -18.67
N ALA A 27 -7.16 -11.49 -18.06
CA ALA A 27 -7.61 -11.49 -16.67
C ALA A 27 -6.45 -11.40 -15.67
N LEU A 28 -5.31 -12.07 -15.93
CA LEU A 28 -4.20 -12.12 -14.98
C LEU A 28 -3.60 -10.75 -14.66
N PRO A 29 -3.26 -9.88 -15.64
CA PRO A 29 -2.71 -8.56 -15.34
C PRO A 29 -3.64 -7.71 -14.47
N SER A 30 -4.96 -7.76 -14.76
CA SER A 30 -5.98 -7.06 -13.98
C SER A 30 -6.06 -7.58 -12.54
N TYR A 31 -6.08 -8.90 -12.38
CA TYR A 31 -6.08 -9.53 -11.05
C TYR A 31 -4.84 -9.17 -10.24
N MET A 32 -3.65 -9.16 -10.88
CA MET A 32 -2.41 -8.77 -10.22
C MET A 32 -2.48 -7.30 -9.75
N ASN A 33 -3.03 -6.38 -10.54
CA ASN A 33 -3.22 -5.00 -10.12
C ASN A 33 -4.16 -4.88 -8.91
N TYR A 34 -5.26 -5.64 -8.89
CA TYR A 34 -6.16 -5.70 -7.73
C TYR A 34 -5.44 -6.20 -6.47
N VAL A 35 -4.68 -7.30 -6.58
CA VAL A 35 -3.86 -7.82 -5.49
C VAL A 35 -2.85 -6.77 -5.02
N GLY A 36 -2.17 -6.09 -5.95
CA GLY A 36 -1.24 -5.00 -5.63
C GLY A 36 -1.91 -3.85 -4.87
N ARG A 37 -3.11 -3.43 -5.28
CA ARG A 37 -3.90 -2.40 -4.57
C ARG A 37 -4.26 -2.83 -3.16
N THR A 38 -4.69 -4.08 -2.95
CA THR A 38 -4.98 -4.58 -1.61
C THR A 38 -3.76 -4.61 -0.70
N GLN A 39 -2.58 -4.92 -1.25
CA GLN A 39 -1.30 -4.86 -0.52
C GLN A 39 -0.97 -3.42 -0.10
N VAL A 40 -1.17 -2.45 -0.99
CA VAL A 40 -0.97 -1.02 -0.69
C VAL A 40 -1.95 -0.52 0.38
N ILE A 41 -3.22 -0.95 0.32
CA ILE A 41 -4.23 -0.60 1.33
C ILE A 41 -3.87 -1.15 2.70
N GLU A 42 -3.31 -2.36 2.79
CA GLU A 42 -2.78 -2.87 4.06
C GLU A 42 -1.67 -1.96 4.59
N GLY A 43 -0.71 -1.60 3.74
CA GLY A 43 0.36 -0.67 4.09
C GLY A 43 -0.15 0.70 4.56
N PHE A 44 -1.18 1.22 3.90
CA PHE A 44 -1.84 2.46 4.33
C PHE A 44 -2.50 2.29 5.70
N ARG A 45 -3.22 1.18 5.93
CA ARG A 45 -3.94 0.91 7.18
C ARG A 45 -3.01 0.73 8.38
N ILE A 46 -1.85 0.10 8.22
CA ILE A 46 -0.92 -0.05 9.35
C ILE A 46 -0.37 1.31 9.80
N THR A 47 -0.37 2.32 8.93
CA THR A 47 0.06 3.68 9.29
C THR A 47 -1.02 4.51 9.96
N ASP A 48 -2.25 3.99 10.16
CA ASP A 48 -3.35 4.75 10.79
C ASP A 48 -2.96 5.33 12.15
N GLY A 49 -2.38 4.50 13.03
CA GLY A 49 -1.91 4.94 14.35
C GLY A 49 -0.79 5.98 14.24
N LEU A 50 0.21 5.73 13.40
CA LEU A 50 1.34 6.64 13.20
C LEU A 50 0.90 8.00 12.64
N ARG A 51 -0.11 8.02 11.76
CA ARG A 51 -0.70 9.26 11.25
C ARG A 51 -1.42 10.05 12.34
N MET A 52 -2.09 9.37 13.27
CA MET A 52 -2.69 10.01 14.44
C MET A 52 -1.61 10.57 15.36
N ASP A 53 -0.51 9.85 15.58
CA ASP A 53 0.61 10.31 16.41
C ASP A 53 1.26 11.57 15.81
N VAL A 54 1.55 11.56 14.51
CA VAL A 54 2.08 12.74 13.79
C VAL A 54 1.09 13.90 13.84
N ALA A 55 -0.21 13.66 13.65
CA ALA A 55 -1.22 14.72 13.74
C ALA A 55 -1.31 15.33 15.15
N SER A 56 -1.23 14.49 16.20
CA SER A 56 -1.23 14.95 17.59
C SER A 56 0.00 15.79 17.93
N TRP A 57 1.17 15.41 17.39
CA TRP A 57 2.42 16.17 17.54
C TRP A 57 2.35 17.54 16.88
N VAL A 58 1.85 17.58 15.63
CA VAL A 58 1.66 18.84 14.90
C VAL A 58 0.69 19.75 15.65
N TRP A 59 -0.35 19.19 16.28
CA TRP A 59 -1.28 19.97 17.09
C TRP A 59 -0.63 20.54 18.37
N SER A 60 0.16 19.75 19.11
CA SER A 60 0.76 20.19 20.37
C SER A 60 1.92 21.16 20.18
N THR A 61 2.78 20.88 19.22
CA THR A 61 4.07 21.58 19.02
C THR A 61 3.95 22.66 17.95
N GLN A 62 2.85 22.67 17.20
CA GLN A 62 2.68 23.50 16.00
C GLN A 62 3.83 23.32 15.02
N ALA A 63 4.50 22.17 14.99
CA ALA A 63 5.62 21.89 14.10
C ALA A 63 5.64 20.40 13.77
N PHE A 64 6.25 20.04 12.65
CA PHE A 64 6.45 18.62 12.33
C PHE A 64 7.48 17.98 13.27
N PRO A 65 7.45 16.64 13.40
CA PRO A 65 8.43 15.89 14.17
C PRO A 65 9.86 16.23 13.75
N ASP A 66 10.70 16.59 14.71
CA ASP A 66 12.11 16.87 14.49
C ASP A 66 12.90 15.56 14.34
N ALA A 67 14.22 15.66 14.12
CA ALA A 67 15.09 14.49 13.98
C ALA A 67 15.11 13.60 15.23
N THR A 68 14.86 14.15 16.42
CA THR A 68 14.84 13.37 17.67
C THR A 68 13.54 12.59 17.84
N ALA A 69 12.40 13.16 17.45
CA ALA A 69 11.11 12.49 17.48
C ALA A 69 11.00 11.35 16.46
N VAL A 70 11.61 11.49 15.28
CA VAL A 70 11.59 10.45 14.23
C VAL A 70 12.77 9.48 14.28
N ALA A 71 13.77 9.73 15.13
CA ALA A 71 14.85 8.78 15.37
C ALA A 71 14.28 7.44 15.83
N ASP A 72 15.00 6.35 15.61
CA ASP A 72 14.52 5.02 15.99
C ASP A 72 14.11 5.00 17.45
N THR A 73 14.82 5.65 18.38
CA THR A 73 14.50 5.77 19.82
C THR A 73 13.46 6.83 20.19
N GLY A 74 12.99 7.61 19.21
CA GLY A 74 12.07 8.72 19.38
C GLY A 74 10.60 8.27 19.50
N LEU A 75 9.74 9.17 19.97
CA LEU A 75 8.32 8.92 20.21
C LEU A 75 7.55 8.50 18.95
N ILE A 76 8.01 8.90 17.75
CA ILE A 76 7.38 8.61 16.46
C ILE A 76 8.20 7.58 15.67
N GLY A 77 9.54 7.59 15.78
CA GLY A 77 10.39 6.62 15.10
C GLY A 77 10.38 5.21 15.70
N GLN A 78 10.22 5.06 17.02
CA GLN A 78 10.05 3.73 17.66
C GLN A 78 8.79 3.01 17.15
N PRO A 79 7.59 3.61 17.20
CA PRO A 79 6.40 2.94 16.66
C PRO A 79 6.54 2.71 15.16
N ALA A 80 7.10 3.64 14.39
CA ALA A 80 7.31 3.45 12.94
C ALA A 80 8.22 2.25 12.63
N SER A 81 9.37 2.12 13.29
CA SER A 81 10.32 1.04 13.05
C SER A 81 9.82 -0.34 13.51
N THR A 82 8.89 -0.39 14.45
CA THR A 82 8.28 -1.65 14.93
C THR A 82 7.04 -2.07 14.15
N LEU A 83 6.47 -1.18 13.32
CA LEU A 83 5.35 -1.51 12.45
C LEU A 83 5.76 -2.63 11.47
N GLN A 84 4.95 -3.68 11.47
CA GLN A 84 5.11 -4.84 10.61
C GLN A 84 3.75 -5.27 10.08
N GLY A 85 3.76 -5.84 8.88
CA GLY A 85 2.59 -6.37 8.21
C GLY A 85 2.91 -7.64 7.45
N LYS A 86 1.94 -8.13 6.68
CA LYS A 86 2.14 -9.29 5.81
C LYS A 86 3.13 -9.00 4.69
N TYR A 87 3.15 -7.75 4.21
CA TYR A 87 3.97 -7.32 3.07
C TYR A 87 5.09 -6.33 3.44
N ILE A 88 5.20 -6.00 4.72
CA ILE A 88 6.08 -4.96 5.27
C ILE A 88 6.82 -5.58 6.44
N ASP A 89 8.14 -5.56 6.40
CA ASP A 89 8.96 -6.04 7.51
C ASP A 89 9.14 -4.93 8.55
N ALA A 90 9.50 -5.32 9.78
CA ALA A 90 9.91 -4.36 10.80
C ALA A 90 11.07 -3.51 10.27
N GLY A 91 11.01 -2.20 10.49
CA GLY A 91 11.91 -1.19 9.92
C GLY A 91 11.53 -0.72 8.51
N GLY A 92 10.49 -1.29 7.91
CA GLY A 92 10.01 -0.90 6.59
C GLY A 92 9.24 0.42 6.55
N VAL A 93 8.82 0.95 7.71
CA VAL A 93 8.10 2.23 7.83
C VAL A 93 9.01 3.27 8.47
N THR A 94 9.16 4.42 7.81
CA THR A 94 9.98 5.54 8.30
C THR A 94 9.21 6.84 8.24
N VAL A 95 9.55 7.78 9.11
CA VAL A 95 8.99 9.14 9.11
C VAL A 95 10.12 10.12 8.88
N GLN A 96 9.93 11.03 7.92
CA GLN A 96 10.92 12.04 7.61
C GLN A 96 10.85 13.22 8.59
N ALA A 97 12.01 13.61 9.13
CA ALA A 97 12.13 14.76 10.01
C ALA A 97 11.71 16.06 9.32
N ASN A 98 11.11 16.98 10.07
CA ASN A 98 10.66 18.32 9.66
C ASN A 98 9.56 18.37 8.60
N THR A 99 9.30 17.27 7.89
CA THR A 99 8.22 17.19 6.88
C THR A 99 7.09 16.25 7.31
N GLY A 100 7.35 15.29 8.20
CA GLY A 100 6.35 14.32 8.66
C GLY A 100 5.90 13.35 7.57
N VAL A 101 6.65 13.23 6.47
CA VAL A 101 6.33 12.30 5.37
C VAL A 101 6.56 10.88 5.86
N ILE A 102 5.53 10.06 5.80
CA ILE A 102 5.60 8.64 6.18
C ILE A 102 5.91 7.85 4.92
N THR A 103 6.98 7.06 4.94
CA THR A 103 7.34 6.16 3.85
C THR A 103 7.19 4.72 4.31
N VAL A 104 6.36 3.96 3.60
CA VAL A 104 6.16 2.54 3.80
C VAL A 104 6.83 1.80 2.66
N THR A 105 7.79 0.94 2.97
CA THR A 105 8.47 0.07 2.00
C THR A 105 7.91 -1.34 2.08
N PHE A 106 7.51 -1.87 0.93
CA PHE A 106 6.97 -3.22 0.83
C PHE A 106 8.10 -4.18 0.47
N SER A 107 8.33 -5.21 1.29
CA SER A 107 9.38 -6.20 1.06
C SER A 107 8.88 -7.42 0.26
N ARG A 108 7.57 -7.65 0.25
CA ARG A 108 6.95 -8.87 -0.30
C ARG A 108 5.72 -8.55 -1.15
N GLY A 109 5.30 -9.52 -1.97
CA GLY A 109 4.08 -9.45 -2.78
C GLY A 109 4.29 -8.88 -4.18
N ASN A 110 3.20 -8.44 -4.81
CA ASN A 110 3.22 -7.86 -6.16
C ASN A 110 3.84 -6.44 -6.15
N VAL A 111 3.82 -5.79 -4.99
CA VAL A 111 4.44 -4.47 -4.78
C VAL A 111 5.81 -4.56 -4.08
N ALA A 112 6.48 -5.72 -4.11
CA ALA A 112 7.79 -5.87 -3.49
C ALA A 112 8.81 -4.84 -4.04
N ASN A 113 9.65 -4.30 -3.16
CA ASN A 113 10.62 -3.24 -3.41
C ASN A 113 10.01 -1.92 -3.90
N LYS A 114 8.69 -1.72 -3.72
CA LYS A 114 8.02 -0.45 -3.93
C LYS A 114 7.76 0.23 -2.60
N ASN A 115 7.50 1.54 -2.67
CA ASN A 115 7.17 2.37 -1.53
C ASN A 115 5.86 3.12 -1.74
N LEU A 116 5.14 3.29 -0.64
CA LEU A 116 4.01 4.20 -0.49
C LEU A 116 4.48 5.36 0.37
N THR A 117 4.35 6.59 -0.15
CA THR A 117 4.66 7.81 0.61
C THR A 117 3.37 8.51 0.98
N LEU A 118 3.21 8.88 2.25
CA LEU A 118 2.08 9.65 2.74
C LEU A 118 2.61 11.02 3.17
N THR A 119 2.21 12.04 2.43
CA THR A 119 2.62 13.43 2.67
C THR A 119 1.51 14.16 3.42
N PRO A 120 1.80 14.76 4.59
CA PRO A 120 0.81 15.52 5.34
C PRO A 120 0.53 16.88 4.67
N TYR A 121 -0.75 17.22 4.51
CA TYR A 121 -1.19 18.54 4.04
C TYR A 121 -1.77 19.34 5.21
N ILE A 122 -1.20 20.52 5.46
CA ILE A 122 -1.57 21.38 6.59
C ILE A 122 -2.40 22.58 6.14
N ASN A 123 -3.38 22.97 6.97
CA ASN A 123 -4.10 24.22 6.81
C ASN A 123 -3.23 25.38 7.28
N THR A 124 -2.82 26.26 6.37
CA THR A 124 -2.06 27.47 6.74
C THR A 124 -2.93 28.58 7.34
N HIS A 125 -4.26 28.47 7.28
CA HIS A 125 -5.20 29.52 7.71
C HIS A 125 -5.83 29.26 9.09
N ASN A 126 -5.86 28.00 9.57
CA ASN A 126 -6.47 27.62 10.86
C ASN A 126 -5.55 26.71 11.68
N ASN A 127 -4.76 27.27 12.60
CA ASN A 127 -3.99 26.54 13.63
C ASN A 127 -2.99 25.48 13.13
N ARG A 128 -2.57 25.50 11.85
CA ARG A 128 -1.62 24.53 11.25
C ARG A 128 -2.09 23.07 11.39
N GLN A 129 -3.40 22.86 11.42
CA GLN A 129 -3.99 21.52 11.52
C GLN A 129 -3.70 20.72 10.25
N LEU A 130 -3.36 19.45 10.42
CA LEU A 130 -3.25 18.48 9.33
C LEU A 130 -4.66 18.11 8.85
N ILE A 131 -4.98 18.45 7.59
CA ILE A 131 -6.33 18.28 7.01
C ILE A 131 -6.41 16.97 6.24
N GLU A 132 -5.34 16.63 5.53
CA GLU A 132 -5.35 15.56 4.55
C GLU A 132 -3.98 14.89 4.47
N TRP A 133 -3.98 13.63 4.08
CA TRP A 133 -2.78 12.91 3.69
C TRP A 133 -2.85 12.68 2.19
N GLN A 134 -1.81 13.10 1.47
CA GLN A 134 -1.66 12.83 0.05
C GLN A 134 -0.74 11.63 -0.13
N CYS A 135 -1.18 10.64 -0.89
CA CYS A 135 -0.44 9.41 -1.14
C CYS A 135 0.28 9.48 -2.47
N GLY A 136 1.48 8.90 -2.49
CA GLY A 136 2.31 8.78 -3.67
C GLY A 136 3.30 7.65 -3.53
N GLY A 137 4.39 7.73 -4.30
CA GLY A 137 5.49 6.77 -4.25
C GLY A 137 5.59 5.93 -5.51
N THR A 138 6.31 4.82 -5.41
CA THR A 138 6.70 3.96 -6.55
C THR A 138 5.74 2.82 -6.84
N VAL A 139 4.69 2.66 -6.02
CA VAL A 139 3.62 1.65 -6.20
C VAL A 139 2.73 1.91 -7.43
N GLY A 140 2.82 3.11 -8.03
CA GLY A 140 2.00 3.53 -9.17
C GLY A 140 0.64 4.07 -8.74
N ALA A 141 0.16 5.11 -9.44
CA ALA A 141 -1.08 5.79 -9.08
C ALA A 141 -2.32 4.87 -9.13
N ASP A 142 -2.29 3.83 -9.96
CA ASP A 142 -3.37 2.85 -10.13
C ASP A 142 -3.62 1.97 -8.90
N LYS A 143 -2.63 1.85 -8.00
CA LYS A 143 -2.69 1.02 -6.79
C LYS A 143 -2.92 1.82 -5.53
N LEU A 144 -2.99 3.16 -5.62
CA LEU A 144 -3.21 4.01 -4.46
C LEU A 144 -4.66 3.93 -3.95
N PRO A 145 -4.88 4.13 -2.64
CA PRO A 145 -6.22 4.32 -2.10
C PRO A 145 -6.85 5.61 -2.64
N SER A 146 -8.14 5.58 -2.95
CA SER A 146 -8.88 6.76 -3.43
C SER A 146 -9.07 7.83 -2.36
N SER A 147 -8.88 7.48 -1.08
CA SER A 147 -8.97 8.42 0.06
C SER A 147 -7.73 9.30 0.21
N CYS A 148 -6.78 9.21 -0.70
CA CYS A 148 -5.45 9.77 -0.57
C CYS A 148 -4.87 10.15 -1.96
N GLN A 149 -5.73 10.21 -2.99
CA GLN A 149 -5.43 10.66 -4.35
C GLN A 149 -6.00 12.06 -4.54
#